data_AF-A0AAD5BT03-F1
#
_entry.id   AF-A0AAD5BT03-F1
#
_cell.length_a   1.000
_cell.length_b   1.000
_cell.length_c   1.000
_cell.angle_alpha   90.00
_cell.angle_beta   90.00
_cell.angle_gamma   90.00
#
_symmetry.space_group_name_H-M   'P 1'
#
loop_
_entity.id
_entity.type
_entity.pdbx_description
1 polymer ?
#
loop_
_entity_poly.entity_id
_entity_poly.type
_entity_poly.pdbx_seq_one_letter_code
_entity_poly.pdbx_strand_id
1 'polypeptide(L)'
;MEGGGNLDAQIESLLNVEKQMRLNGDVAGTKKAAIDILQLCFENRAWKTLNDQIVVLSKRRGQLKQAVTAMVQQAMQYIDQTPDIETKIELIKTLNSVSAGKIYVEIERARLIKRLAKIKEEQGQIAEAADLMQEIAVETFGAMAKTEKIAFILEQVRLCLDRQDYVRAQILSRKISPRVFDADTSKEKKKPKEGESIVEEAPADIPSLLELKRIYYELMIR
;
A
#
# COMPACT_ATOMS: atom_id res chain seq x y z
N MET A 1 -2.30 -31.37 17.34
CA MET A 1 -1.91 -31.11 15.94
C MET A 1 -2.99 -31.64 14.96
N GLU A 2 -4.28 -31.37 15.20
CA GLU A 2 -5.38 -31.86 14.34
C GLU A 2 -6.07 -30.75 13.52
N GLY A 3 -5.68 -29.47 13.69
CA GLY A 3 -6.30 -28.34 12.98
C GLY A 3 -5.75 -28.04 11.59
N GLY A 4 -4.49 -28.42 11.28
CA GLY A 4 -3.83 -28.08 10.02
C GLY A 4 -4.40 -28.81 8.80
N GLY A 5 -4.69 -30.10 8.93
CA GLY A 5 -5.22 -30.91 7.82
C GLY A 5 -6.63 -30.50 7.37
N ASN A 6 -7.43 -29.92 8.26
CA ASN A 6 -8.75 -29.38 7.90
C ASN A 6 -8.62 -28.03 7.20
N LEU A 7 -7.71 -27.17 7.67
CA LEU A 7 -7.44 -25.87 7.05
C LEU A 7 -6.95 -26.03 5.60
N ASP A 8 -5.96 -26.89 5.37
CA ASP A 8 -5.40 -27.10 4.03
C ASP A 8 -6.44 -27.65 3.06
N ALA A 9 -7.29 -28.59 3.50
CA ALA A 9 -8.38 -29.14 2.70
C ALA A 9 -9.44 -28.08 2.34
N GLN A 10 -9.78 -27.20 3.29
CA GLN A 10 -10.72 -26.10 3.04
C GLN A 10 -10.13 -25.07 2.08
N ILE A 11 -8.85 -24.71 2.23
CA ILE A 11 -8.13 -23.84 1.30
C ILE A 11 -8.13 -24.46 -0.10
N GLU A 12 -7.81 -25.76 -0.22
CA GLU A 12 -7.80 -26.45 -1.52
C GLU A 12 -9.18 -26.43 -2.19
N SER A 13 -10.25 -26.65 -1.42
CA SER A 13 -11.63 -26.51 -1.90
C SER A 13 -11.90 -25.11 -2.44
N LEU A 14 -11.54 -24.05 -1.69
CA LEU A 14 -11.73 -22.67 -2.12
C LEU A 14 -10.84 -22.30 -3.32
N LEU A 15 -9.62 -22.83 -3.42
CA LEU A 15 -8.75 -22.63 -4.58
C LEU A 15 -9.34 -23.27 -5.86
N ASN A 16 -10.08 -24.38 -5.72
CA ASN A 16 -10.80 -24.99 -6.83
C ASN A 16 -11.98 -24.12 -7.27
N VAL A 17 -12.74 -23.55 -6.32
CA VAL A 17 -13.81 -22.58 -6.60
C VAL A 17 -13.23 -21.34 -7.29
N GLU A 18 -12.14 -20.76 -6.75
CA GLU A 18 -11.44 -19.63 -7.35
C GLU A 18 -11.05 -19.91 -8.80
N LYS A 19 -10.48 -21.09 -9.06
CA LYS A 19 -10.09 -21.51 -10.41
C LYS A 19 -11.29 -21.57 -11.35
N GLN A 20 -12.41 -22.15 -10.92
CA GLN A 20 -13.62 -22.25 -11.73
C GLN A 20 -14.20 -20.87 -12.05
N MET A 21 -14.38 -20.01 -11.03
CA MET A 21 -14.92 -18.66 -11.21
C MET A 21 -14.03 -17.82 -12.13
N ARG A 22 -12.71 -17.92 -11.96
CA ARG A 22 -11.74 -17.21 -12.80
C ARG A 22 -11.78 -17.65 -14.25
N LEU A 23 -11.84 -18.96 -14.51
CA LEU A 23 -11.93 -19.49 -15.89
C LEU A 23 -13.26 -19.11 -16.55
N ASN A 24 -14.33 -18.95 -15.77
CA ASN A 24 -15.63 -18.49 -16.24
C ASN A 24 -15.71 -16.96 -16.43
N GLY A 25 -14.68 -16.22 -16.04
CA GLY A 25 -14.68 -14.75 -16.08
C GLY A 25 -15.56 -14.09 -15.02
N ASP A 26 -16.02 -14.83 -14.00
CA ASP A 26 -16.79 -14.27 -12.90
C ASP A 26 -15.88 -13.48 -11.95
N VAL A 27 -15.87 -12.16 -12.14
CA VAL A 27 -15.09 -11.23 -11.33
C VAL A 27 -15.53 -11.26 -9.86
N ALA A 28 -16.84 -11.34 -9.59
CA ALA A 28 -17.36 -11.27 -8.23
C ALA A 28 -17.04 -12.57 -7.47
N GLY A 29 -17.29 -13.73 -8.10
CA GLY A 29 -16.94 -15.03 -7.56
C GLY A 29 -15.44 -15.19 -7.31
N THR A 30 -14.59 -14.75 -8.25
CA THR A 30 -13.12 -14.83 -8.10
C THR A 30 -12.63 -13.96 -6.95
N LYS A 31 -13.13 -12.72 -6.83
CA LYS A 31 -12.82 -11.83 -5.70
C LYS A 31 -13.22 -12.46 -4.36
N LYS A 32 -14.45 -12.95 -4.29
CA LYS A 32 -15.00 -13.55 -3.08
C LYS A 32 -14.18 -14.77 -2.65
N ALA A 33 -13.91 -15.70 -3.56
CA ALA A 33 -13.10 -16.87 -3.25
C ALA A 33 -11.69 -16.48 -2.74
N ALA A 34 -11.04 -15.50 -3.35
CA ALA A 34 -9.74 -15.01 -2.88
C ALA A 34 -9.82 -14.40 -1.47
N ILE A 35 -10.85 -13.59 -1.18
CA ILE A 35 -11.09 -13.02 0.15
C ILE A 35 -11.40 -14.11 1.17
N ASP A 36 -12.25 -15.08 0.84
CA ASP A 36 -12.65 -16.17 1.73
C ASP A 36 -11.43 -17.03 2.13
N ILE A 37 -10.49 -17.28 1.20
CA ILE A 37 -9.21 -17.96 1.51
C ILE A 37 -8.39 -17.17 2.53
N LEU A 38 -8.27 -15.85 2.33
CA LEU A 38 -7.53 -14.96 3.23
C LEU A 38 -8.18 -14.91 4.62
N GLN A 39 -9.50 -14.77 4.66
CA GLN A 39 -10.27 -14.73 5.89
C GLN A 39 -10.14 -16.04 6.67
N LEU A 40 -10.21 -17.19 5.99
CA LEU A 40 -10.02 -18.50 6.60
C LEU A 40 -8.62 -18.63 7.24
N CYS A 41 -7.57 -18.18 6.54
CA CYS A 41 -6.22 -18.18 7.10
C CYS A 41 -6.09 -17.23 8.30
N PHE A 42 -6.72 -16.05 8.22
CA PHE A 42 -6.72 -15.05 9.29
C PHE A 42 -7.44 -15.53 10.55
N GLU A 43 -8.63 -16.11 10.42
CA GLU A 43 -9.42 -16.66 11.54
C GLU A 43 -8.69 -17.79 12.27
N ASN A 44 -7.93 -18.61 11.53
CA ASN A 44 -7.09 -19.66 12.09
C ASN A 44 -5.72 -19.16 12.58
N ARG A 45 -5.46 -17.83 12.51
CA ARG A 45 -4.16 -17.21 12.83
C ARG A 45 -2.97 -17.84 12.08
N ALA A 46 -3.22 -18.39 10.90
CA ALA A 46 -2.24 -19.08 10.06
C ALA A 46 -1.52 -18.08 9.14
N TRP A 47 -0.77 -17.13 9.72
CA TRP A 47 -0.15 -16.01 8.99
C TRP A 47 0.83 -16.43 7.90
N LYS A 48 1.60 -17.49 8.14
CA LYS A 48 2.51 -18.06 7.13
C LYS A 48 1.73 -18.60 5.93
N THR A 49 0.69 -19.38 6.19
CA THR A 49 -0.21 -19.90 5.16
C THR A 49 -0.90 -18.76 4.42
N LEU A 50 -1.32 -17.70 5.12
CA LEU A 50 -1.90 -16.50 4.52
C LEU A 50 -0.93 -15.86 3.51
N ASN A 51 0.34 -15.67 3.90
CA ASN A 51 1.38 -15.14 3.01
C ASN A 51 1.58 -16.04 1.78
N ASP A 52 1.66 -17.35 1.99
CA ASP A 52 1.81 -18.33 0.90
C ASP A 52 0.64 -18.26 -0.09
N GLN A 53 -0.61 -18.17 0.41
CA GLN A 53 -1.79 -18.05 -0.44
C GLN A 53 -1.83 -16.72 -1.21
N ILE A 54 -1.42 -15.62 -0.61
CA ILE A 54 -1.28 -14.32 -1.30
C ILE A 54 -0.30 -14.43 -2.47
N VAL A 55 0.86 -15.05 -2.24
CA VAL A 55 1.87 -15.26 -3.29
C VAL A 55 1.32 -16.16 -4.40
N VAL A 56 0.70 -17.29 -4.04
CA VAL A 56 0.10 -18.23 -4.99
C VAL A 56 -0.97 -17.54 -5.84
N LEU A 57 -1.96 -16.88 -5.22
CA LEU A 57 -3.06 -16.20 -5.92
C LEU A 57 -2.55 -15.07 -6.82
N SER A 58 -1.55 -14.30 -6.37
CA SER A 58 -1.01 -13.17 -7.12
C SER A 58 -0.18 -13.55 -8.35
N LYS A 59 0.43 -14.75 -8.36
CA LYS A 59 1.28 -15.29 -9.44
C LYS A 59 0.53 -16.21 -10.39
N ARG A 60 -0.76 -16.52 -10.13
CA ARG A 60 -1.57 -17.37 -11.01
C ARG A 60 -1.68 -16.78 -12.42
N ARG A 61 -1.42 -17.61 -13.42
CA ARG A 61 -1.59 -17.24 -14.84
C ARG A 61 -3.07 -16.94 -15.11
N GLY A 62 -3.34 -15.75 -15.65
CA GLY A 62 -4.69 -15.30 -15.95
C GLY A 62 -5.50 -14.88 -14.73
N GLN A 63 -4.83 -14.50 -13.62
CA GLN A 63 -5.52 -13.90 -12.48
C GLN A 63 -6.12 -12.53 -12.85
N LEU A 64 -7.32 -12.25 -12.36
CA LEU A 64 -8.04 -11.00 -12.59
C LEU A 64 -7.43 -9.88 -11.75
N LYS A 65 -7.15 -8.73 -12.37
CA LYS A 65 -6.61 -7.54 -11.68
C LYS A 65 -7.44 -7.17 -10.45
N GLN A 66 -8.76 -7.25 -10.57
CA GLN A 66 -9.68 -6.86 -9.50
C GLN A 66 -9.67 -7.85 -8.32
N ALA A 67 -9.33 -9.13 -8.57
CA ALA A 67 -9.15 -10.12 -7.51
C ALA A 67 -7.85 -9.86 -6.74
N VAL A 68 -6.76 -9.52 -7.44
CA VAL A 68 -5.49 -9.12 -6.82
C VAL A 68 -5.66 -7.85 -5.99
N THR A 69 -6.31 -6.81 -6.53
CA THR A 69 -6.60 -5.58 -5.78
C THR A 69 -7.40 -5.87 -4.51
N ALA A 70 -8.50 -6.61 -4.62
CA ALA A 70 -9.34 -6.94 -3.46
C ALA A 70 -8.58 -7.75 -2.41
N MET A 71 -7.76 -8.71 -2.84
CA MET A 71 -6.92 -9.53 -1.95
C MET A 71 -5.88 -8.67 -1.20
N VAL A 72 -5.17 -7.77 -1.90
CA VAL A 72 -4.18 -6.88 -1.28
C VAL A 72 -4.84 -5.93 -0.29
N GLN A 73 -5.95 -5.29 -0.68
CA GLN A 73 -6.70 -4.37 0.18
C GLN A 73 -7.25 -5.08 1.43
N GLN A 74 -7.75 -6.31 1.29
CA GLN A 74 -8.21 -7.11 2.43
C GLN A 74 -7.05 -7.46 3.38
N ALA A 75 -5.93 -7.95 2.84
CA ALA A 75 -4.77 -8.30 3.65
C ALA A 75 -4.16 -7.09 4.38
N MET A 76 -4.23 -5.89 3.79
CA MET A 76 -3.80 -4.66 4.46
C MET A 76 -4.57 -4.35 5.75
N GLN A 77 -5.84 -4.76 5.84
CA GLN A 77 -6.66 -4.58 7.06
C GLN A 77 -6.22 -5.50 8.21
N TYR A 78 -5.51 -6.59 7.90
CA TYR A 78 -5.01 -7.53 8.89
C TYR A 78 -3.67 -7.13 9.49
N ILE A 79 -2.94 -6.18 8.87
CA ILE A 79 -1.61 -5.74 9.31
C ILE A 79 -1.63 -5.27 10.76
N ASP A 80 -2.62 -4.49 11.16
CA ASP A 80 -2.68 -3.95 12.52
C ASP A 80 -3.18 -4.97 13.57
N GLN A 81 -3.64 -6.15 13.10
CA GLN A 81 -4.16 -7.25 13.91
C GLN A 81 -3.15 -8.40 14.07
N THR A 82 -1.94 -8.26 13.52
CA THR A 82 -0.88 -9.27 13.66
C THR A 82 -0.42 -9.39 15.12
N PRO A 83 -0.05 -10.60 15.58
CA PRO A 83 0.30 -10.86 16.98
C PRO A 83 1.59 -10.15 17.43
N ASP A 84 2.53 -9.92 16.51
CA ASP A 84 3.85 -9.39 16.80
C ASP A 84 4.42 -8.60 15.59
N ILE A 85 5.54 -7.92 15.82
CA ILE A 85 6.20 -7.05 14.84
C ILE A 85 6.82 -7.87 13.70
N GLU A 86 7.33 -9.07 13.94
CA GLU A 86 7.94 -9.91 12.91
C GLU A 86 6.88 -10.37 11.91
N THR A 87 5.75 -10.87 12.40
CA THR A 87 4.58 -11.24 11.58
C THR A 87 4.07 -10.04 10.78
N LYS A 88 4.02 -8.85 11.41
CA LYS A 88 3.65 -7.59 10.74
C LYS A 88 4.57 -7.27 9.57
N ILE A 89 5.88 -7.34 9.79
CA ILE A 89 6.90 -7.07 8.77
C ILE A 89 6.80 -8.08 7.63
N GLU A 90 6.61 -9.36 7.94
CA GLU A 90 6.53 -10.43 6.93
C GLU A 90 5.31 -10.25 6.00
N LEU A 91 4.14 -9.93 6.57
CA LEU A 91 2.95 -9.62 5.80
C LEU A 91 3.14 -8.39 4.90
N ILE A 92 3.71 -7.30 5.44
CA ILE A 92 3.99 -6.09 4.66
C ILE A 92 4.97 -6.39 3.51
N LYS A 93 6.04 -7.14 3.77
CA LYS A 93 7.01 -7.55 2.73
C LYS A 93 6.35 -8.39 1.65
N THR A 94 5.49 -9.33 2.03
CA THR A 94 4.74 -10.17 1.10
C THR A 94 3.84 -9.32 0.21
N LEU A 95 3.06 -8.40 0.80
CA LEU A 95 2.19 -7.49 0.07
C LEU A 95 2.96 -6.55 -0.86
N ASN A 96 4.09 -6.00 -0.40
CA ASN A 96 4.96 -5.16 -1.23
C ASN A 96 5.49 -5.94 -2.44
N SER A 97 5.94 -7.19 -2.24
CA SER A 97 6.45 -8.05 -3.32
C SER A 97 5.39 -8.35 -4.36
N VAL A 98 4.17 -8.71 -3.93
CA VAL A 98 3.11 -9.06 -4.88
C VAL A 98 2.50 -7.86 -5.59
N SER A 99 2.67 -6.64 -5.06
CA SER A 99 2.22 -5.39 -5.68
C SER A 99 3.28 -4.74 -6.57
N ALA A 100 4.53 -5.17 -6.49
CA ALA A 100 5.61 -4.66 -7.33
C ALA A 100 5.30 -4.86 -8.84
N GLY A 101 5.46 -3.81 -9.63
CA GLY A 101 5.23 -3.83 -11.07
C GLY A 101 3.75 -3.84 -11.51
N LYS A 102 2.80 -3.72 -10.58
CA LYS A 102 1.35 -3.68 -10.88
C LYS A 102 0.79 -2.29 -10.68
N ILE A 103 0.57 -1.57 -11.79
CA ILE A 103 0.05 -0.19 -11.80
C ILE A 103 -1.27 -0.07 -11.02
N TYR A 104 -2.13 -1.10 -11.08
CA TYR A 104 -3.45 -1.08 -10.43
C TYR A 104 -3.44 -1.32 -8.91
N VAL A 105 -2.26 -1.50 -8.29
CA VAL A 105 -2.08 -1.57 -6.82
C VAL A 105 -0.88 -0.73 -6.34
N GLU A 106 -0.48 0.28 -7.12
CA GLU A 106 0.70 1.10 -6.81
C GLU A 106 0.50 2.01 -5.58
N ILE A 107 -0.76 2.43 -5.33
CA ILE A 107 -1.14 3.24 -4.18
C ILE A 107 -1.04 2.40 -2.90
N GLU A 108 -1.56 1.17 -2.92
CA GLU A 108 -1.41 0.20 -1.82
C GLU A 108 0.06 -0.07 -1.54
N ARG A 109 0.88 -0.26 -2.59
CA ARG A 109 2.33 -0.43 -2.43
C ARG A 109 2.98 0.76 -1.73
N ALA A 110 2.67 2.00 -2.11
CA ALA A 110 3.20 3.18 -1.45
C ALA A 110 2.83 3.20 0.04
N ARG A 111 1.56 2.95 0.37
CA ARG A 111 1.07 2.91 1.75
C ARG A 111 1.78 1.81 2.58
N LEU A 112 2.02 0.65 1.99
CA LEU A 112 2.78 -0.45 2.61
C LEU A 112 4.24 -0.07 2.88
N ILE A 113 4.91 0.55 1.91
CA ILE A 113 6.29 1.03 2.07
C ILE A 113 6.37 2.09 3.17
N LYS A 114 5.43 3.05 3.22
CA LYS A 114 5.37 4.05 4.30
C LYS A 114 5.27 3.40 5.67
N ARG A 115 4.41 2.37 5.82
CA ARG A 115 4.30 1.61 7.08
C ARG A 115 5.59 0.87 7.42
N LEU A 116 6.23 0.22 6.45
CA LEU A 116 7.49 -0.48 6.68
C LEU A 116 8.62 0.48 7.08
N ALA A 117 8.73 1.61 6.40
CA ALA A 117 9.72 2.64 6.70
C ALA A 117 9.55 3.19 8.12
N LYS A 118 8.31 3.41 8.57
CA LYS A 118 8.02 3.81 9.96
C LYS A 118 8.50 2.77 10.97
N ILE A 119 8.23 1.48 10.75
CA ILE A 119 8.71 0.40 11.62
C ILE A 119 10.25 0.41 11.68
N LYS A 120 10.90 0.60 10.53
CA LYS A 120 12.37 0.66 10.44
C LYS A 120 12.96 1.86 11.16
N GLU A 121 12.32 3.01 11.04
CA GLU A 121 12.69 4.20 11.79
C GLU A 121 12.55 4.00 13.30
N GLU A 122 11.44 3.42 13.76
CA GLU A 122 11.21 3.11 15.19
C GLU A 122 12.28 2.14 15.74
N GLN A 123 12.86 1.31 14.87
CA GLN A 123 14.00 0.43 15.17
C GLN A 123 15.37 1.15 15.11
N GLY A 124 15.40 2.46 14.86
CA GLY A 124 16.62 3.26 14.68
C GLY A 124 17.29 3.08 13.31
N GLN A 125 16.67 2.36 12.38
CA GLN A 125 17.21 2.07 11.05
C GLN A 125 16.82 3.16 10.04
N ILE A 126 17.15 4.42 10.35
CA ILE A 126 16.79 5.59 9.54
C ILE A 126 17.28 5.46 8.09
N ALA A 127 18.49 4.90 7.90
CA ALA A 127 19.05 4.70 6.57
C ALA A 127 18.20 3.76 5.70
N GLU A 128 17.76 2.64 6.25
CA GLU A 128 16.91 1.68 5.55
C GLU A 128 15.51 2.25 5.32
N ALA A 129 14.95 2.97 6.30
CA ALA A 129 13.67 3.67 6.15
C ALA A 129 13.69 4.70 5.01
N ALA A 130 14.77 5.48 4.92
CA ALA A 130 14.98 6.44 3.85
C ALA A 130 15.03 5.73 2.49
N ASP A 131 15.87 4.68 2.34
CA ASP A 131 16.02 3.95 1.08
C ASP A 131 14.71 3.32 0.60
N LEU A 132 13.95 2.69 1.50
CA LEU A 132 12.63 2.13 1.19
C LEU A 132 11.68 3.20 0.64
N MET A 133 11.62 4.36 1.29
CA MET A 133 10.75 5.46 0.85
C MET A 133 11.17 6.01 -0.52
N GLN A 134 12.47 6.04 -0.84
CA GLN A 134 12.97 6.53 -2.13
C GLN A 134 12.62 5.64 -3.32
N GLU A 135 12.28 4.37 -3.11
CA GLU A 135 11.86 3.47 -4.20
C GLU A 135 10.53 3.87 -4.84
N ILE A 136 9.74 4.73 -4.18
CA ILE A 136 8.39 5.10 -4.60
C ILE A 136 8.36 6.56 -5.06
N ALA A 137 8.11 6.75 -6.36
CA ALA A 137 7.91 8.07 -6.97
C ALA A 137 6.42 8.42 -7.05
N VAL A 138 5.79 8.73 -5.91
CA VAL A 138 4.34 9.00 -5.83
C VAL A 138 3.89 10.18 -6.70
N GLU A 139 4.80 11.06 -7.13
CA GLU A 139 4.50 12.14 -8.05
C GLU A 139 3.94 11.65 -9.40
N THR A 140 4.25 10.40 -9.79
CA THR A 140 3.77 9.82 -11.05
C THR A 140 2.40 9.16 -10.93
N PHE A 141 1.85 8.99 -9.72
CA PHE A 141 0.63 8.20 -9.50
C PHE A 141 -0.61 9.02 -9.80
N GLY A 142 -1.17 8.92 -11.01
CA GLY A 142 -2.29 9.75 -11.44
C GLY A 142 -3.52 9.73 -10.52
N ALA A 143 -3.83 8.57 -9.92
CA ALA A 143 -5.00 8.38 -9.08
C ALA A 143 -4.77 8.66 -7.58
N MET A 144 -3.53 8.94 -7.13
CA MET A 144 -3.29 9.24 -5.70
C MET A 144 -3.68 10.68 -5.36
N ALA A 145 -4.32 10.88 -4.21
CA ALA A 145 -4.67 12.19 -3.70
C ALA A 145 -3.48 13.14 -3.64
N LYS A 146 -3.69 14.40 -4.02
CA LYS A 146 -2.66 15.44 -4.04
C LYS A 146 -2.02 15.66 -2.67
N THR A 147 -2.81 15.71 -1.60
CA THR A 147 -2.32 15.85 -0.22
C THR A 147 -1.52 14.64 0.22
N GLU A 148 -1.95 13.43 -0.16
CA GLU A 148 -1.22 12.18 0.13
C GLU A 148 0.15 12.15 -0.56
N LYS A 149 0.22 12.57 -1.84
CA LYS A 149 1.50 12.72 -2.57
C LYS A 149 2.45 13.68 -1.87
N ILE A 150 1.95 14.87 -1.51
CA ILE A 150 2.77 15.89 -0.83
C ILE A 150 3.28 15.35 0.50
N ALA A 151 2.39 14.75 1.31
CA ALA A 151 2.78 14.15 2.59
C ALA A 151 3.85 13.07 2.42
N PHE A 152 3.74 12.21 1.40
CA PHE A 152 4.74 11.19 1.12
C PHE A 152 6.10 11.77 0.72
N ILE A 153 6.13 12.81 -0.13
CA ILE A 153 7.38 13.46 -0.53
C ILE A 153 8.01 14.23 0.64
N LEU A 154 7.21 14.87 1.49
CA LEU A 154 7.73 15.52 2.70
C LEU A 154 8.36 14.50 3.67
N GLU A 155 7.75 13.33 3.79
CA GLU A 155 8.32 12.24 4.59
C GLU A 155 9.66 11.75 4.04
N GLN A 156 9.76 11.63 2.70
CA GLN A 156 11.03 11.33 2.01
C GLN A 156 12.10 12.39 2.30
N VAL A 157 11.74 13.67 2.27
CA VAL A 157 12.64 14.79 2.59
C VAL A 157 13.11 14.68 4.04
N ARG A 158 12.18 14.48 4.99
CA ARG A 158 12.49 14.37 6.42
C ARG A 158 13.48 13.24 6.70
N LEU A 159 13.22 12.04 6.19
CA LEU A 159 14.12 10.89 6.36
C LEU A 159 15.50 11.13 5.74
N CYS A 160 15.58 11.83 4.60
CA CYS A 160 16.87 12.22 4.02
C CYS A 160 17.62 13.21 4.91
N LEU A 161 16.93 14.20 5.49
CA LEU A 161 17.53 15.15 6.43
C LEU A 161 18.02 14.47 7.71
N ASP A 162 17.24 13.53 8.26
CA ASP A 162 17.63 12.74 9.43
C ASP A 162 18.85 11.84 9.14
N ARG A 163 19.01 11.42 7.89
CA ARG A 163 20.20 10.71 7.38
C ARG A 163 21.35 11.64 6.97
N GLN A 164 21.20 12.96 7.12
CA GLN A 164 22.19 13.97 6.68
C GLN A 164 22.47 13.95 5.16
N ASP A 165 21.52 13.47 4.36
CA ASP A 165 21.58 13.52 2.90
C ASP A 165 20.86 14.77 2.36
N TYR A 166 21.52 15.91 2.54
CA TYR A 166 20.99 17.22 2.20
C TYR A 166 20.78 17.40 0.69
N VAL A 167 21.64 16.79 -0.14
CA VAL A 167 21.52 16.90 -1.61
C VAL A 167 20.25 16.21 -2.08
N ARG A 168 19.99 14.99 -1.61
CA ARG A 168 18.77 14.25 -1.96
C ARG A 168 17.53 14.93 -1.39
N ALA A 169 17.58 15.41 -0.14
CA ALA A 169 16.50 16.18 0.46
C ALA A 169 16.12 17.40 -0.39
N GLN A 170 17.11 18.15 -0.89
CA GLN A 170 16.88 19.32 -1.75
C GLN A 170 16.31 18.94 -3.13
N ILE A 171 16.72 17.80 -3.71
CA ILE A 171 16.16 17.31 -4.98
C ILE A 171 14.68 16.95 -4.80
N LEU A 172 14.36 16.26 -3.71
CA LEU A 172 13.00 15.83 -3.40
C LEU A 172 12.08 17.01 -3.09
N SER A 173 12.55 18.01 -2.34
CA SER A 173 11.73 19.18 -1.99
C SER A 173 11.31 19.99 -3.23
N ARG A 174 12.14 20.00 -4.28
CA ARG A 174 11.82 20.63 -5.57
C ARG A 174 10.71 19.92 -6.36
N LYS A 175 10.38 18.66 -6.01
CA LYS A 175 9.21 17.97 -6.59
C LYS A 175 7.89 18.60 -6.13
N ILE A 176 7.90 19.31 -5.00
CA ILE A 176 6.74 20.05 -4.51
C ILE A 176 6.86 21.50 -4.97
N SER A 177 5.97 21.93 -5.86
CA SER A 177 5.89 23.33 -6.27
C SER A 177 5.28 24.18 -5.15
N PRO A 178 5.92 25.26 -4.66
CA PRO A 178 5.37 26.10 -3.59
C PRO A 178 3.98 26.67 -3.91
N ARG A 179 3.68 26.91 -5.20
CA ARG A 179 2.37 27.39 -5.67
C ARG A 179 1.23 26.42 -5.33
N VAL A 180 1.54 25.15 -5.08
CA VAL A 180 0.54 24.15 -4.69
C VAL A 180 -0.17 24.51 -3.39
N PHE A 181 0.50 25.27 -2.51
CA PHE A 181 -0.02 25.68 -1.20
C PHE A 181 -0.81 26.99 -1.22
N ASP A 182 -0.82 27.69 -2.35
CA ASP A 182 -1.57 28.94 -2.54
C ASP A 182 -2.82 28.73 -3.40
N ALA A 183 -3.03 27.51 -3.91
CA ALA A 183 -4.17 27.18 -4.75
C ALA A 183 -5.46 27.11 -3.91
N ASP A 184 -6.47 27.89 -4.30
CA ASP A 184 -7.82 27.82 -3.75
C ASP A 184 -8.40 26.41 -3.89
N THR A 185 -8.57 25.70 -2.76
CA THR A 185 -9.19 24.37 -2.68
C THR A 185 -10.67 24.36 -3.11
N SER A 186 -11.28 25.54 -3.26
CA SER A 186 -12.66 25.71 -3.73
C SER A 186 -12.86 25.41 -5.23
N LYS A 187 -11.79 25.40 -6.03
CA LYS A 187 -11.87 25.20 -7.50
C LYS A 187 -11.73 23.74 -7.96
N GLU A 188 -11.40 22.81 -7.07
CA GLU A 188 -11.16 21.39 -7.40
C GLU A 188 -12.41 20.49 -7.33
N LYS A 189 -13.60 21.02 -6.95
CA LYS A 189 -14.89 20.30 -7.08
C LYS A 189 -15.37 20.26 -8.55
N LYS A 190 -14.54 19.78 -9.48
CA LYS A 190 -15.02 19.39 -10.81
C LYS A 190 -15.57 17.96 -10.70
N LYS A 191 -16.84 17.79 -11.08
CA LYS A 191 -17.45 16.45 -11.26
C LYS A 191 -16.50 15.61 -12.13
N PRO A 192 -16.23 14.33 -11.78
CA PRO A 192 -15.46 13.44 -12.63
C PRO A 192 -16.12 13.40 -14.02
N LYS A 193 -15.36 13.72 -15.07
CA LYS A 193 -15.79 13.45 -16.43
C LYS A 193 -15.60 11.95 -16.68
N GLU A 194 -16.57 11.32 -17.34
CA GLU A 194 -16.49 9.89 -17.70
C GLU A 194 -15.16 9.61 -18.42
N GLY A 195 -14.29 8.82 -17.79
CA GLY A 195 -12.98 8.43 -18.33
C GLY A 195 -11.74 8.92 -17.55
N GLU A 196 -11.88 9.86 -16.61
CA GLU A 196 -10.78 10.17 -15.67
C GLU A 196 -10.66 9.05 -14.62
N SER A 197 -9.43 8.60 -14.36
CA SER A 197 -9.16 7.66 -13.25
C SER A 197 -9.66 8.31 -11.96
N ILE A 198 -10.54 7.61 -11.25
CA ILE A 198 -11.10 8.07 -9.98
C ILE A 198 -9.92 8.30 -9.05
N VAL A 199 -9.70 9.56 -8.67
CA VAL A 199 -8.67 9.91 -7.68
C VAL A 199 -9.13 9.33 -6.35
N GLU A 200 -8.29 8.50 -5.73
CA GLU A 200 -8.53 8.00 -4.39
C GLU A 200 -8.54 9.15 -3.39
N GLU A 201 -9.43 9.08 -2.41
CA GLU A 201 -9.42 10.02 -1.31
C GLU A 201 -8.19 9.79 -0.43
N ALA A 202 -7.61 10.87 0.08
CA ALA A 202 -6.51 10.78 1.01
C ALA A 202 -6.99 10.07 2.29
N PRO A 203 -6.19 9.17 2.87
CA PRO A 203 -6.46 8.61 4.19
C PRO A 203 -6.68 9.71 5.24
N ALA A 204 -7.52 9.43 6.24
CA ALA A 204 -7.92 10.43 7.26
C ALA A 204 -6.75 10.94 8.13
N ASP A 205 -5.63 10.20 8.17
CA ASP A 205 -4.40 10.58 8.86
C ASP A 205 -3.50 11.52 8.04
N ILE A 206 -3.82 11.77 6.77
CA ILE A 206 -3.06 12.71 5.94
C ILE A 206 -3.34 14.15 6.38
N PRO A 207 -2.30 14.95 6.71
CA PRO A 207 -2.49 16.33 7.12
C PRO A 207 -3.16 17.18 6.03
N SER A 208 -3.87 18.22 6.46
CA SER A 208 -4.44 19.22 5.57
C SER A 208 -3.36 19.94 4.77
N LEU A 209 -3.74 20.53 3.63
CA LEU A 209 -2.80 21.28 2.79
C LEU A 209 -2.09 22.43 3.56
N LEU A 210 -2.78 23.03 4.53
CA LEU A 210 -2.22 24.08 5.38
C LEU A 210 -1.17 23.53 6.36
N GLU A 211 -1.39 22.36 6.94
CA GLU A 211 -0.41 21.68 7.80
C GLU A 211 0.80 21.23 6.98
N LEU A 212 0.57 20.65 5.81
CA LEU A 212 1.64 20.28 4.88
C LEU A 212 2.48 21.48 4.44
N LYS A 213 1.86 22.67 4.26
CA LYS A 213 2.59 23.92 4.00
C LYS A 213 3.54 24.25 5.14
N ARG A 214 3.10 24.13 6.39
CA ARG A 214 3.94 24.39 7.58
C ARG A 214 5.10 23.41 7.65
N ILE A 215 4.80 22.11 7.55
CA ILE A 215 5.81 21.04 7.56
C ILE A 215 6.84 21.27 6.45
N TYR A 216 6.41 21.64 5.24
CA TYR A 216 7.33 21.94 4.13
C TYR A 216 8.35 23.00 4.52
N TYR A 217 7.90 24.15 5.03
CA TYR A 217 8.82 25.24 5.39
C TYR A 217 9.68 24.92 6.62
N GLU A 218 9.15 24.17 7.59
CA GLU A 218 9.92 23.68 8.75
C GLU A 218 11.07 22.75 8.33
N LEU A 219 10.85 21.88 7.34
CA LEU A 219 11.91 21.03 6.82
C LEU A 219 12.95 21.81 6.01
N MET A 220 12.58 22.92 5.37
CA MET A 220 13.52 23.71 4.56
C MET A 220 14.50 24.56 5.39
N ILE A 221 14.26 24.70 6.69
CA ILE A 221 15.14 25.46 7.61
C ILE A 221 16.02 24.57 8.49
N ARG A 222 15.89 23.24 8.38
CA ARG A 222 16.76 22.25 9.03
C ARG A 222 18.06 22.06 8.26
#